data_AF-A0A970A3S0-F1
#
_entry.id   AF-A0A970A3S0-F1
#
_cell.length_a   1.000
_cell.length_b   1.000
_cell.length_c   1.000
_cell.angle_alpha   90.00
_cell.angle_beta   90.00
_cell.angle_gamma   90.00
#
_symmetry.space_group_name_H-M   'P 1'
#
loop_
_entity.id
_entity.type
_entity.pdbx_description
1 polymer ?
#
loop_
_entity_poly.entity_id
_entity_poly.type
_entity_poly.pdbx_seq_one_letter_code
_entity_poly.pdbx_strand_id
1 'polypeptide(L)'
;MNLAVSPLQPVVAVNGTINSWPFYSDRPLKYYSDKIETLPESLDENIEYINFDQLNELLKNPVLIVLPEGEKADFLKRFDLAVEEYTSVNGWSIFAARHKLASRQNSLGF
;
A
#
# COMPACT_ATOMS: atom_id res chain seq x y z
N MET A 1 15.79 1.33 10.78
CA MET A 1 15.97 1.39 9.31
C MET A 1 14.83 2.24 8.78
N ASN A 2 15.11 3.43 8.23
CA ASN A 2 14.08 4.31 7.64
C ASN A 2 13.55 3.70 6.35
N LEU A 3 12.23 3.53 6.25
CA LEU A 3 11.54 3.17 5.02
C LEU A 3 11.31 4.44 4.18
N ALA A 4 12.40 4.96 3.62
CA ALA A 4 12.35 6.13 2.74
C ALA A 4 11.63 5.77 1.42
N VAL A 5 10.40 6.21 1.26
CA VAL A 5 9.63 6.06 0.02
C VAL A 5 10.09 7.13 -0.97
N SER A 6 10.62 6.71 -2.13
CA SER A 6 11.07 7.67 -3.15
C SER A 6 9.88 8.49 -3.68
N PRO A 7 10.09 9.77 -4.06
CA PRO A 7 9.02 10.64 -4.58
C PRO A 7 8.35 10.12 -5.86
N LEU A 8 9.06 9.28 -6.60
CA LEU A 8 8.58 8.63 -7.83
C LEU A 8 7.77 7.35 -7.57
N GLN A 9 7.71 6.86 -6.33
CA GLN A 9 6.95 5.65 -6.01
C GLN A 9 5.45 5.96 -5.99
N PRO A 10 4.63 5.03 -6.53
CA PRO A 10 3.19 5.20 -6.55
C PRO A 10 2.62 5.17 -5.13
N VAL A 11 1.45 5.78 -4.98
CA VAL A 11 0.61 5.61 -3.80
C VAL A 11 -0.40 4.51 -4.09
N VAL A 12 -0.43 3.49 -3.24
CA VAL A 12 -1.35 2.37 -3.35
C VAL A 12 -2.56 2.63 -2.44
N ALA A 13 -3.73 2.83 -3.03
CA ALA A 13 -5.00 2.86 -2.32
C ALA A 13 -5.58 1.45 -2.22
N VAL A 14 -6.04 1.06 -1.04
CA VAL A 14 -6.64 -0.26 -0.77
C VAL A 14 -8.05 -0.13 -0.19
N ASN A 15 -9.02 -0.85 -0.77
CA ASN A 15 -10.41 -1.02 -0.32
C ASN A 15 -11.16 0.29 0.03
N GLY A 16 -12.05 0.76 -0.84
CA GLY A 16 -12.95 1.88 -0.59
C GLY A 16 -12.28 3.26 -0.43
N THR A 17 -10.95 3.32 -0.41
CA THR A 17 -10.15 4.55 -0.29
C THR A 17 -10.47 5.55 -1.38
N ILE A 18 -10.69 5.05 -2.59
CA ILE A 18 -10.91 5.87 -3.78
C ILE A 18 -12.23 6.63 -3.76
N ASN A 19 -13.19 6.23 -2.92
CA ASN A 19 -14.52 6.82 -2.88
C ASN A 19 -14.58 8.09 -2.01
N SER A 20 -13.63 8.24 -1.07
CA SER A 20 -13.71 9.25 -0.02
C SER A 20 -12.39 9.95 0.29
N TRP A 21 -11.26 9.42 -0.18
CA TRP A 21 -9.98 10.08 -0.03
C TRP A 21 -9.77 11.08 -1.16
N PRO A 22 -9.55 12.37 -0.86
CA PRO A 22 -9.28 13.34 -1.90
C PRO A 22 -7.89 13.07 -2.49
N PHE A 23 -7.84 12.68 -3.77
CA PHE A 23 -6.62 12.40 -4.53
C PHE A 23 -5.82 13.68 -4.78
N TYR A 24 -5.08 14.16 -3.78
CA TYR A 24 -4.10 15.22 -3.95
C TYR A 24 -2.71 14.63 -3.80
N SER A 25 -2.23 13.96 -4.85
CA SER A 25 -0.83 13.57 -4.95
C SER A 25 -0.35 13.72 -6.39
N ASP A 26 0.79 14.38 -6.60
CA ASP A 26 1.52 14.39 -7.88
C ASP A 26 2.10 13.01 -8.24
N ARG A 27 1.85 11.99 -7.41
CA ARG A 27 2.38 10.64 -7.57
C ARG A 27 1.38 9.77 -8.32
N PRO A 28 1.86 8.78 -9.10
CA PRO A 28 0.98 7.79 -9.71
C PRO A 28 0.14 7.08 -8.67
N LEU A 29 -1.16 6.94 -8.90
CA LEU A 29 -2.08 6.27 -7.99
C LEU A 29 -2.38 4.88 -8.50
N LYS A 30 -2.21 3.88 -7.64
CA LYS A 30 -2.55 2.49 -7.93
C LYS A 30 -3.63 2.02 -6.99
N TYR A 31 -4.67 1.38 -7.50
CA TYR A 31 -5.77 0.89 -6.70
C TYR A 31 -5.78 -0.63 -6.64
N TYR A 32 -5.79 -1.16 -5.43
CA TYR A 32 -6.00 -2.58 -5.16
C TYR A 32 -7.28 -2.75 -4.33
N SER A 33 -8.16 -3.64 -4.76
CA SER A 33 -9.28 -4.08 -3.92
C SER A 33 -9.26 -5.58 -3.81
N ASP A 34 -9.35 -6.08 -2.58
CA ASP A 34 -9.58 -7.50 -2.33
C ASP A 34 -11.08 -7.84 -2.28
N LYS A 35 -11.92 -6.82 -2.21
CA LYS A 35 -13.37 -6.94 -2.15
C LYS A 35 -13.98 -6.65 -3.51
N ILE A 36 -15.10 -7.31 -3.80
CA ILE A 36 -15.97 -6.93 -4.91
C ILE A 36 -16.62 -5.61 -4.50
N GLU A 37 -15.96 -4.50 -4.81
CA GLU A 37 -16.50 -3.17 -4.59
C GLU A 37 -17.08 -2.61 -5.88
N THR A 38 -18.23 -1.95 -5.76
CA THR A 38 -18.79 -1.17 -6.84
C THR A 38 -17.90 0.04 -7.04
N LEU A 39 -17.02 -0.05 -8.04
CA LEU A 39 -16.19 1.06 -8.46
C LEU A 39 -17.11 2.20 -8.95
N PRO A 40 -16.86 3.46 -8.57
CA PRO A 40 -17.58 4.57 -9.18
C PRO A 40 -17.42 4.51 -10.70
N GLU A 41 -18.51 4.74 -11.44
CA GLU A 41 -18.49 4.78 -12.92
C GLU A 41 -17.57 5.89 -13.48
N SER A 42 -17.09 6.79 -12.62
CA SER A 42 -16.18 7.89 -12.95
C SER A 42 -14.97 7.91 -12.02
N LEU A 43 -14.18 6.83 -12.01
CA LEU A 43 -12.83 6.95 -11.48
C LEU A 43 -11.99 7.85 -12.38
N ASP A 44 -11.15 8.64 -11.71
CA ASP A 44 -10.13 9.48 -12.34
C ASP A 44 -9.24 8.62 -13.26
N GLU A 45 -8.99 9.10 -14.49
CA GLU A 45 -8.15 8.40 -15.49
C GLU A 45 -6.71 8.16 -15.00
N ASN A 46 -6.33 8.86 -13.93
CA ASN A 46 -5.02 8.78 -13.29
C ASN A 46 -4.86 7.60 -12.31
N ILE A 47 -5.89 6.78 -12.12
CA ILE A 47 -5.87 5.63 -11.20
C ILE A 47 -5.66 4.33 -11.98
N GLU A 48 -4.53 3.68 -11.75
CA GLU A 48 -4.22 2.37 -12.34
C GLU A 48 -4.69 1.24 -11.43
N TYR A 49 -5.56 0.37 -11.94
CA TYR A 49 -5.98 -0.83 -11.21
C TYR A 49 -4.89 -1.88 -11.22
N ILE A 50 -4.57 -2.37 -10.03
CA ILE A 50 -3.59 -3.44 -9.86
C ILE A 50 -4.23 -4.66 -9.21
N ASN A 51 -3.80 -5.84 -9.64
CA ASN A 51 -4.18 -7.11 -9.03
C ASN A 51 -3.24 -7.49 -7.88
N PHE A 52 -3.51 -8.63 -7.25
CA PHE A 52 -2.74 -9.14 -6.12
C PHE A 52 -1.25 -9.33 -6.48
N ASP A 53 -0.94 -9.93 -7.62
CA ASP A 53 0.44 -10.16 -8.06
C ASP A 53 1.19 -8.83 -8.29
N GLN A 54 0.55 -7.85 -8.92
CA GLN A 54 1.13 -6.52 -9.13
C GLN A 54 1.36 -5.78 -7.82
N LEU A 55 0.43 -5.85 -6.87
CA LEU A 55 0.64 -5.33 -5.53
C LEU A 55 1.82 -6.01 -4.84
N ASN A 56 1.91 -7.33 -4.95
CA ASN A 56 2.98 -8.13 -4.37
C ASN A 56 4.36 -7.75 -4.93
N GLU A 57 4.44 -7.47 -6.24
CA GLU A 57 5.65 -6.95 -6.89
C GLU A 57 6.03 -5.55 -6.39
N LEU A 58 5.07 -4.64 -6.21
CA LEU A 58 5.32 -3.29 -5.67
C LEU A 58 5.86 -3.35 -4.24
N LEU A 59 5.32 -4.25 -3.42
CA LEU A 59 5.71 -4.44 -2.03
C LEU A 59 7.13 -5.01 -1.87
N LYS A 60 7.81 -5.43 -2.95
CA LYS A 60 9.25 -5.74 -2.89
C LYS A 60 10.09 -4.52 -2.50
N ASN A 61 9.59 -3.32 -2.79
CA ASN A 61 10.20 -2.05 -2.45
C ASN A 61 9.29 -1.26 -1.48
N PRO A 62 9.84 -0.30 -0.71
CA PRO A 62 9.02 0.58 0.12
C PRO A 62 8.07 1.41 -0.74
N VAL A 63 6.78 1.13 -0.61
CA VAL A 63 5.68 1.82 -1.29
C VAL A 63 4.75 2.44 -0.26
N LEU A 64 4.13 3.57 -0.61
CA LEU A 64 3.15 4.22 0.26
C LEU A 64 1.81 3.51 0.10
N ILE A 65 1.20 3.08 1.20
CA ILE A 65 -0.13 2.46 1.21
C ILE A 65 -1.08 3.35 1.99
N VAL A 66 -2.28 3.52 1.44
CA VAL A 66 -3.42 4.18 2.08
C VAL A 66 -4.59 3.21 2.11
N LEU A 67 -5.12 2.95 3.30
CA LEU A 67 -6.23 2.01 3.47
C LEU A 67 -7.06 2.35 4.73
N PRO A 68 -8.32 1.89 4.85
CA PRO A 68 -9.14 2.17 6.02
C PRO A 68 -8.49 1.64 7.30
N GLU A 69 -8.45 2.43 8.37
CA GLU A 69 -7.75 2.07 9.61
C GLU A 69 -8.18 0.70 10.17
N GLY A 70 -9.48 0.38 10.07
CA GLY A 70 -10.04 -0.91 10.49
C GLY A 70 -9.53 -2.12 9.70
N GLU A 71 -9.02 -1.92 8.47
CA GLU A 71 -8.51 -3.01 7.63
C GLU A 71 -7.00 -3.17 7.72
N LYS A 72 -6.30 -2.23 8.36
CA LYS A 72 -4.84 -2.20 8.43
C LYS A 72 -4.28 -3.46 9.05
N ALA A 73 -4.82 -3.88 10.19
CA ALA A 73 -4.33 -5.04 10.91
C ALA A 73 -4.44 -6.33 10.08
N ASP A 74 -5.55 -6.51 9.37
CA ASP A 74 -5.79 -7.67 8.51
C ASP A 74 -4.86 -7.64 7.29
N PHE A 75 -4.75 -6.48 6.64
CA PHE A 75 -3.85 -6.27 5.51
C PHE A 75 -2.38 -6.57 5.86
N LEU A 76 -1.88 -6.03 6.98
CA LEU A 76 -0.50 -6.27 7.40
C LEU A 76 -0.22 -7.73 7.74
N LYS A 77 -1.20 -8.42 8.33
CA LYS A 77 -1.10 -9.84 8.65
C LYS A 77 -1.09 -10.71 7.38
N ARG A 78 -1.88 -10.34 6.38
CA ARG A 78 -1.99 -11.09 5.13
C ARG A 78 -0.71 -11.07 4.30
N PHE A 79 -0.04 -9.92 4.25
CA PHE A 79 1.12 -9.72 3.37
C PHE A 79 2.47 -9.82 4.10
N ASP A 80 2.49 -10.13 5.40
CA ASP A 80 3.70 -10.16 6.26
C ASP A 80 4.66 -8.98 6.06
N LEU A 81 4.12 -7.77 6.16
CA LEU A 81 4.82 -6.54 5.80
C LEU A 81 5.61 -5.93 6.96
N ALA A 82 6.75 -5.32 6.64
CA ALA A 82 7.41 -4.33 7.47
C ALA A 82 6.80 -2.96 7.17
N VAL A 83 6.41 -2.24 8.21
CA VAL A 83 5.76 -0.94 8.07
C VAL A 83 6.49 0.16 8.81
N GLU A 84 6.43 1.36 8.24
CA GLU A 84 6.75 2.61 8.91
C GLU A 84 5.51 3.48 8.81
N GLU A 85 4.93 3.77 9.98
CA GLU A 85 3.71 4.57 10.05
C GLU A 85 4.04 6.04 9.77
N TYR A 86 3.28 6.66 8.86
CA TYR A 86 3.42 8.08 8.57
C TYR A 86 2.37 8.85 9.37
N THR A 87 1.08 8.54 9.16
CA THR A 87 -0.03 9.24 9.82
C THR A 87 -1.36 8.49 9.65
N SER A 88 -2.36 8.82 10.48
CA SER A 88 -3.76 8.43 10.28
C SER A 88 -4.60 9.70 10.18
N VAL A 89 -5.46 9.80 9.16
CA VAL A 89 -6.32 10.96 8.90
C VAL A 89 -7.71 10.48 8.53
N ASN A 90 -8.74 11.03 9.19
CA ASN A 90 -10.15 10.78 8.86
C ASN A 90 -10.54 9.29 8.71
N GLY A 91 -9.96 8.40 9.52
CA GLY A 91 -10.24 6.96 9.48
C GLY A 91 -9.43 6.17 8.45
N TRP A 92 -8.43 6.79 7.82
CA TRP A 92 -7.51 6.13 6.91
C TRP A 92 -6.10 6.11 7.48
N SER A 93 -5.44 4.98 7.33
CA SER A 93 -4.05 4.81 7.68
C SER A 93 -3.15 5.00 6.46
N ILE A 94 -2.17 5.90 6.58
CA ILE A 94 -1.11 6.12 5.61
C ILE A 94 0.20 5.60 6.18
N PHE A 95 0.85 4.68 5.49
CA PHE A 95 2.12 4.13 5.93
C PHE A 95 2.96 3.66 4.75
N ALA A 96 4.28 3.66 4.91
CA ALA A 96 5.14 2.95 3.99
C ALA A 96 5.15 1.48 4.37
N ALA A 97 5.01 0.62 3.38
CA ALA A 97 5.12 -0.81 3.57
C ALA A 97 6.04 -1.44 2.53
N ARG A 98 6.68 -2.53 2.94
CA ARG A 98 7.33 -3.48 2.05
C ARG A 98 7.27 -4.87 2.67
N HIS A 99 7.49 -5.90 1.87
CA HIS A 99 7.78 -7.23 2.38
C HIS A 99 8.90 -7.15 3.40
N LYS A 100 8.70 -7.80 4.55
CA LYS A 100 9.84 -8.09 5.41
C LYS A 100 10.84 -8.80 4.53
N LEU A 101 12.03 -8.22 4.38
CA LEU A 101 13.16 -8.97 3.85
C LEU A 101 13.20 -10.22 4.70
N ALA A 102 12.91 -11.38 4.11
CA ALA A 102 13.21 -12.64 4.74
C ALA A 102 14.66 -12.47 5.16
N SER A 103 14.91 -12.34 6.46
CA SER A 103 16.25 -12.37 6.98
C SER A 103 16.79 -13.67 6.43
N ARG A 104 17.64 -13.58 5.39
CA ARG A 104 18.60 -14.63 5.14
C ARG A 104 19.30 -14.73 6.48
N GLN A 105 18.91 -15.73 7.26
CA GLN A 105 19.83 -16.46 8.09
C GLN A 105 20.94 -16.91 7.13
N ASN A 106 21.84 -15.98 6.81
CA ASN A 106 23.20 -16.31 6.52
C ASN A 106 23.75 -16.74 7.88
N SER A 107 23.41 -17.98 8.25
CA SER A 107 24.23 -18.78 9.13
C SER A 107 25.55 -18.96 8.39
N LEU A 108 26.39 -17.92 8.43
CA LEU A 108 27.84 -18.06 8.40
C LEU A 108 28.20 -18.85 9.66
N GLY A 109 27.94 -20.15 9.62
CA GLY A 109 28.59 -21.11 10.49
C GLY A 109 30.02 -21.25 9.99
N PHE A 110 30.87 -20.37 10.47
CA PHE A 110 32.30 -20.64 10.58
C PHE A 110 32.54 -21.75 11.61
#